data_AF-A0A955LT94-F1
#
_entry.id   AF-A0A955LT94-F1
#
_cell.length_a   1.000
_cell.length_b   1.000
_cell.length_c   1.000
_cell.angle_alpha   90.00
_cell.angle_beta   90.00
_cell.angle_gamma   90.00
#
_symmetry.space_group_name_H-M   'P 1'
#
loop_
_entity.id
_entity.type
_entity.pdbx_description
1 polymer ?
#
loop_
_entity_poly.entity_id
_entity_poly.type
_entity_poly.pdbx_seq_one_letter_code
_entity_poly.pdbx_strand_id
1 'polypeptide(L)'
;GVVFEKKAEQHLVEFTAEAISEGAVIGWFQNRMEYGPRALGARSILADPRRGDIKNLLNEKVKFRERFRPFAPMVKEEKADVYFHMKCESSPFMLKVFPVRESYKSILKGITHVDGSARVQTVSKEVYPKLWNLLDAMERKSEVAVLLNTSFNENEPIVNSPKEALDCFLRTRMDYLIIGSFIVSRRS
;
A
#
# COMPACT_ATOMS: atom_id res chain seq x y z
N GLY A 1 3.35 16.47 18.67
CA GLY A 1 4.43 15.49 18.90
C GLY A 1 3.96 14.09 18.54
N VAL A 2 4.86 13.11 18.49
CA VAL A 2 4.50 11.71 18.18
C VAL A 2 4.59 10.83 19.43
N VAL A 3 3.84 9.73 19.42
CA VAL A 3 4.09 8.56 20.27
C VAL A 3 4.52 7.42 19.37
N PHE A 4 5.40 6.57 19.89
CA PHE A 4 5.88 5.41 19.17
C PHE A 4 5.96 4.21 20.09
N GLU A 5 5.70 3.04 19.53
CA GLU A 5 5.82 1.77 20.22
C GLU A 5 6.59 0.78 19.36
N LYS A 6 7.54 0.05 19.97
CA LYS A 6 8.23 -1.06 19.32
C LYS A 6 7.39 -2.33 19.45
N LYS A 7 7.13 -3.00 18.33
CA LYS A 7 6.40 -4.28 18.29
C LYS A 7 7.22 -5.36 17.60
N ALA A 8 6.91 -6.62 17.94
CA ALA A 8 7.34 -7.77 17.14
C ALA A 8 6.68 -7.72 15.75
N GLU A 9 7.33 -8.32 14.75
CA GLU A 9 6.86 -8.26 13.35
C GLU A 9 5.41 -8.73 13.19
N GLN A 10 5.03 -9.85 13.82
CA GLN A 10 3.68 -10.37 13.72
C GLN A 10 2.64 -9.35 14.22
N HIS A 11 2.86 -8.74 15.39
CA HIS A 11 1.96 -7.70 15.92
C HIS A 11 1.92 -6.46 15.03
N LEU A 12 3.05 -6.06 14.45
CA LEU A 12 3.12 -4.93 13.54
C LEU A 12 2.32 -5.19 12.26
N VAL A 13 2.42 -6.40 11.71
CA VAL A 13 1.65 -6.83 10.54
C VAL A 13 0.16 -6.87 10.85
N GLU A 14 -0.25 -7.52 11.94
CA GLU A 14 -1.67 -7.63 12.34
C GLU A 14 -2.28 -6.25 12.62
N PHE A 15 -1.56 -5.39 13.36
CA PHE A 15 -1.99 -4.01 13.60
C PHE A 15 -2.16 -3.23 12.29
N THR A 16 -1.19 -3.34 11.38
CA THR A 16 -1.22 -2.60 10.12
C THR A 16 -2.37 -3.08 9.25
N ALA A 17 -2.62 -4.39 9.18
CA ALA A 17 -3.74 -4.94 8.44
C ALA A 17 -5.09 -4.49 9.00
N GLU A 18 -5.25 -4.55 10.33
CA GLU A 18 -6.46 -4.05 11.01
C GLU A 18 -6.68 -2.56 10.67
N ALA A 19 -5.68 -1.73 10.92
CA ALA A 19 -5.78 -0.29 10.69
C ALA A 19 -6.13 0.04 9.22
N ILE A 20 -5.49 -0.64 8.25
CA ILE A 20 -5.84 -0.47 6.84
C ILE A 20 -7.29 -0.88 6.59
N SER A 21 -7.72 -2.02 7.12
CA SER A 21 -9.09 -2.53 6.92
C SER A 21 -10.17 -1.61 7.53
N GLU A 22 -9.82 -0.85 8.58
CA GLU A 22 -10.64 0.21 9.18
C GLU A 22 -10.57 1.54 8.41
N GLY A 23 -9.72 1.62 7.38
CA GLY A 23 -9.60 2.76 6.47
C GLY A 23 -8.45 3.73 6.77
N ALA A 24 -7.49 3.34 7.59
CA ALA A 24 -6.30 4.13 7.84
C ALA A 24 -5.38 4.20 6.59
N VAL A 25 -4.75 5.36 6.42
CA VAL A 25 -3.67 5.60 5.46
C VAL A 25 -2.34 5.44 6.19
N ILE A 26 -1.54 4.48 5.75
CA ILE A 26 -0.32 4.06 6.42
C ILE A 26 0.91 4.49 5.63
N GLY A 27 1.82 5.23 6.26
CA GLY A 27 3.19 5.35 5.77
C GLY A 27 3.97 4.08 6.11
N TRP A 28 4.51 3.40 5.11
CA TRP A 28 5.22 2.12 5.26
C TRP A 28 6.68 2.27 4.84
N PHE A 29 7.57 2.22 5.83
CA PHE A 29 9.01 2.34 5.66
C PHE A 29 9.71 1.09 6.18
N GLN A 30 10.15 0.22 5.27
CA GLN A 30 10.75 -1.07 5.59
C GLN A 30 11.97 -1.33 4.72
N ASN A 31 12.95 -2.06 5.25
CA ASN A 31 14.09 -2.60 4.50
C ASN A 31 14.86 -1.56 3.66
N ARG A 32 15.68 -2.05 2.72
CA ARG A 32 16.39 -1.25 1.73
C ARG A 32 15.40 -0.65 0.74
N MET A 33 15.70 0.55 0.26
CA MET A 33 14.90 1.25 -0.74
C MET A 33 14.93 0.50 -2.09
N GLU A 34 13.83 0.60 -2.82
CA GLU A 34 13.66 0.10 -4.17
C GLU A 34 14.47 0.94 -5.19
N TYR A 35 14.93 0.32 -6.26
CA TYR A 35 15.55 1.05 -7.37
C TYR A 35 14.50 1.50 -8.39
N GLY A 36 14.55 2.77 -8.79
CA GLY A 36 13.68 3.35 -9.82
C GLY A 36 12.54 4.21 -9.27
N PRO A 37 11.61 4.65 -10.14
CA PRO A 37 10.61 5.67 -9.81
C PRO A 37 9.35 5.11 -9.11
N ARG A 38 9.32 3.81 -8.81
CA ARG A 38 8.16 3.13 -8.20
C ARG A 38 8.50 2.72 -6.78
N ALA A 39 7.59 2.99 -5.85
CA ALA A 39 7.61 2.30 -4.57
C ALA A 39 7.01 0.91 -4.77
N LEU A 40 7.76 -0.11 -4.37
CA LEU A 40 7.41 -1.52 -4.50
C LEU A 40 7.30 -2.18 -3.11
N GLY A 41 6.93 -1.39 -2.08
CA GLY A 41 6.59 -1.90 -0.74
C GLY A 41 7.68 -1.74 0.32
N ALA A 42 8.77 -1.02 0.03
CA ALA A 42 9.78 -0.61 1.00
C ALA A 42 9.62 0.87 1.41
N ARG A 43 9.18 1.73 0.48
CA ARG A 43 8.88 3.15 0.70
C ARG A 43 7.50 3.50 0.15
N SER A 44 6.46 2.95 0.77
CA SER A 44 5.09 2.99 0.25
C SER A 44 4.13 3.72 1.18
N ILE A 45 3.06 4.29 0.61
CA ILE A 45 1.84 4.59 1.34
C ILE A 45 0.84 3.48 1.00
N LEU A 46 0.29 2.86 2.03
CA LEU A 46 -0.63 1.73 1.95
C LEU A 46 -2.02 2.16 2.40
N ALA A 47 -3.03 1.62 1.72
CA ALA A 47 -4.43 1.86 2.08
C ALA A 47 -5.34 0.73 1.56
N ASP A 48 -6.60 0.73 2.02
CA ASP A 48 -7.59 -0.27 1.62
C ASP A 48 -8.10 0.02 0.20
N PRO A 49 -7.89 -0.90 -0.77
CA PRO A 49 -8.38 -0.71 -2.14
C PRO A 49 -9.91 -0.84 -2.26
N ARG A 50 -10.58 -1.38 -1.23
CA ARG A 50 -12.04 -1.59 -1.21
C ARG A 50 -12.83 -0.30 -1.04
N ARG A 51 -12.18 0.73 -0.52
CA ARG A 51 -12.77 2.03 -0.25
C ARG A 51 -13.00 2.81 -1.55
N GLY A 52 -14.26 3.09 -1.88
CA GLY A 52 -14.62 3.87 -3.07
C GLY A 52 -14.13 5.33 -3.02
N ASP A 53 -13.92 5.88 -1.81
CA ASP A 53 -13.44 7.24 -1.56
C ASP A 53 -11.90 7.34 -1.47
N ILE A 54 -11.17 6.22 -1.54
CA ILE A 54 -9.73 6.18 -1.22
C ILE A 54 -8.89 7.12 -2.08
N LYS A 55 -9.29 7.31 -3.35
CA LYS A 55 -8.58 8.23 -4.26
C LYS A 55 -8.66 9.67 -3.75
N ASN A 56 -9.83 10.09 -3.28
CA ASN A 56 -10.04 11.42 -2.72
C ASN A 56 -9.32 11.53 -1.36
N LEU A 57 -9.47 10.52 -0.50
CA LEU A 57 -8.82 10.48 0.80
C LEU A 57 -7.29 10.62 0.70
N LEU A 58 -6.64 9.87 -0.19
CA LEU A 58 -5.19 9.95 -0.39
C LEU A 58 -4.75 11.29 -0.97
N ASN A 59 -5.54 11.86 -1.88
CA ASN A 59 -5.26 13.18 -2.44
C ASN A 59 -5.43 14.30 -1.40
N GLU A 60 -6.42 14.21 -0.51
CA GLU A 60 -6.65 15.20 0.56
C GLU A 60 -5.69 15.05 1.74
N LYS A 61 -5.30 13.81 2.09
CA LYS A 61 -4.43 13.55 3.23
C LYS A 61 -2.94 13.71 2.92
N VAL A 62 -2.51 13.36 1.70
CA VAL A 62 -1.08 13.18 1.40
C VAL A 62 -0.64 13.72 0.04
N LYS A 63 -1.39 13.45 -1.04
CA LYS A 63 -0.84 13.62 -2.40
C LYS A 63 -1.08 14.98 -3.03
N PHE A 64 -2.20 15.63 -2.72
CA PHE A 64 -2.59 16.94 -3.26
C PHE A 64 -2.44 17.04 -4.78
N ARG A 65 -2.78 15.95 -5.50
CA ARG A 65 -2.60 15.82 -6.96
C ARG A 65 -3.93 15.56 -7.67
N GLU A 66 -3.89 15.50 -8.99
CA GLU A 66 -5.07 15.40 -9.85
C GLU A 66 -5.87 14.10 -9.59
N ARG A 67 -7.20 14.23 -9.53
CA ARG A 67 -8.12 13.14 -9.13
C ARG A 67 -8.07 11.90 -10.04
N PHE A 68 -7.65 12.07 -11.30
CA PHE A 68 -7.65 10.98 -12.28
C PHE A 68 -6.42 10.08 -12.18
N ARG A 69 -5.35 10.47 -11.46
CA ARG A 69 -4.14 9.64 -11.39
C ARG A 69 -4.44 8.32 -10.66
N PRO A 70 -4.26 7.17 -11.32
CA PRO A 70 -4.56 5.90 -10.70
C PRO A 70 -3.51 5.53 -9.64
N PHE A 71 -3.94 4.71 -8.68
CA PHE A 71 -3.07 4.02 -7.74
C PHE A 71 -2.91 2.56 -8.17
N ALA A 72 -1.86 1.92 -7.68
CA ALA A 72 -1.52 0.56 -8.10
C ALA A 72 -1.91 -0.45 -7.02
N PRO A 73 -2.46 -1.62 -7.39
CA PRO A 73 -2.62 -2.73 -6.45
C PRO A 73 -1.29 -3.46 -6.23
N MET A 74 -1.04 -3.86 -4.97
CA MET A 74 -0.13 -4.93 -4.58
C MET A 74 -0.93 -6.17 -4.22
N VAL A 75 -0.51 -7.35 -4.68
CA VAL A 75 -1.22 -8.62 -4.46
C VAL A 75 -0.23 -9.75 -4.21
N LYS A 76 -0.61 -10.76 -3.43
CA LYS A 76 0.17 -12.00 -3.28
C LYS A 76 0.35 -12.64 -4.66
N GLU A 77 1.58 -12.99 -5.01
CA GLU A 77 1.92 -13.50 -6.34
C GLU A 77 1.05 -14.71 -6.72
N GLU A 78 0.87 -15.65 -5.80
CA GLU A 78 0.08 -16.87 -6.01
C GLU A 78 -1.44 -16.63 -6.09
N LYS A 79 -1.92 -15.45 -5.70
CA LYS A 79 -3.34 -15.06 -5.80
C LYS A 79 -3.59 -13.99 -6.86
N ALA A 80 -2.56 -13.55 -7.59
CA ALA A 80 -2.69 -12.44 -8.52
C ALA A 80 -3.75 -12.73 -9.62
N ASP A 81 -3.78 -13.95 -10.16
CA ASP A 81 -4.76 -14.34 -11.18
C ASP A 81 -6.19 -14.51 -10.64
N VAL A 82 -6.40 -14.51 -9.31
CA VAL A 82 -7.74 -14.49 -8.71
C VAL A 82 -8.42 -13.13 -8.93
N TYR A 83 -7.65 -12.05 -8.96
CA TYR A 83 -8.16 -10.67 -9.03
C TYR A 83 -7.95 -10.02 -10.40
N PHE A 84 -6.90 -10.41 -11.12
CA PHE A 84 -6.48 -9.80 -12.37
C PHE A 84 -6.31 -10.88 -13.45
N HIS A 85 -6.58 -10.55 -14.71
CA HIS A 85 -6.32 -11.45 -15.83
C HIS A 85 -4.81 -11.46 -16.16
N MET A 86 -4.02 -12.21 -15.39
CA MET A 86 -2.55 -12.24 -15.49
C MET A 86 -2.02 -13.48 -16.21
N LYS A 87 -2.84 -14.53 -16.41
CA LYS A 87 -2.45 -15.76 -17.13
C LYS A 87 -1.15 -16.38 -16.57
N CYS A 88 -1.03 -16.40 -15.25
CA CYS A 88 0.16 -16.89 -14.53
C CYS A 88 1.45 -16.07 -14.75
N GLU A 89 1.35 -14.83 -15.27
CA GLU A 89 2.48 -13.92 -15.29
C GLU A 89 2.73 -13.29 -13.91
N SER A 90 3.99 -13.06 -13.57
CA SER A 90 4.38 -12.20 -12.45
C SER A 90 4.66 -10.77 -12.93
N SER A 91 4.36 -9.78 -12.08
CA SER A 91 4.64 -8.36 -12.31
C SER A 91 5.22 -7.68 -11.07
N PRO A 92 6.46 -8.02 -10.67
CA PRO A 92 7.03 -7.54 -9.40
C PRO A 92 7.36 -6.03 -9.42
N PHE A 93 7.49 -5.42 -10.60
CA PHE A 93 8.00 -4.05 -10.77
C PHE A 93 6.92 -3.03 -11.12
N MET A 94 5.64 -3.40 -11.12
CA MET A 94 4.54 -2.47 -11.42
C MET A 94 4.69 -1.79 -12.80
N LEU A 95 5.14 -2.55 -13.80
CA LEU A 95 5.39 -2.07 -15.18
C LEU A 95 4.30 -2.50 -16.18
N LYS A 96 3.49 -3.50 -15.82
CA LYS A 96 2.45 -4.07 -16.68
C LYS A 96 1.06 -3.70 -16.15
N VAL A 97 0.12 -3.58 -17.07
CA VAL A 97 -1.30 -3.33 -16.79
C VAL A 97 -2.08 -4.58 -17.14
N PHE A 98 -3.00 -4.97 -16.27
CA PHE A 98 -3.84 -6.15 -16.44
C PHE A 98 -5.31 -5.79 -16.23
N PRO A 99 -6.24 -6.40 -16.97
CA PRO A 99 -7.67 -6.25 -16.71
C PRO A 99 -8.02 -6.79 -15.32
N VAL A 100 -8.80 -6.04 -14.54
CA VAL A 100 -9.38 -6.53 -13.28
C VAL A 100 -10.51 -7.50 -13.61
N ARG A 101 -10.59 -8.64 -12.94
CA ARG A 101 -11.67 -9.61 -13.12
C ARG A 101 -13.00 -9.00 -12.71
N GLU A 102 -14.04 -9.29 -13.49
CA GLU A 102 -15.36 -8.65 -13.36
C GLU A 102 -15.93 -8.72 -11.94
N SER A 103 -15.82 -9.89 -11.30
CA SER A 103 -16.27 -10.15 -9.92
C SER A 103 -15.63 -9.24 -8.86
N TYR A 104 -14.48 -8.63 -9.16
CA TYR A 104 -13.73 -7.81 -8.23
C TYR A 104 -13.70 -6.32 -8.59
N LYS A 105 -14.26 -5.90 -9.73
CA LYS A 105 -14.23 -4.49 -10.15
C LYS A 105 -14.97 -3.56 -9.17
N SER A 106 -16.09 -4.01 -8.62
CA SER A 106 -16.87 -3.24 -7.64
C SER A 106 -16.12 -3.11 -6.31
N ILE A 107 -15.47 -4.21 -5.88
CA ILE A 107 -14.68 -4.29 -4.67
C ILE A 107 -13.42 -3.44 -4.83
N LEU A 108 -12.61 -3.63 -5.87
CA LEU A 108 -11.31 -2.99 -6.05
C LEU A 108 -11.36 -1.62 -6.74
N LYS A 109 -12.49 -0.91 -6.64
CA LYS A 109 -12.72 0.37 -7.32
C LYS A 109 -11.66 1.44 -7.00
N GLY A 110 -11.04 1.38 -5.82
CA GLY A 110 -9.97 2.29 -5.42
C GLY A 110 -8.71 2.22 -6.28
N ILE A 111 -8.47 1.08 -6.94
CA ILE A 111 -7.27 0.83 -7.77
C ILE A 111 -7.58 0.52 -9.23
N THR A 112 -8.85 0.32 -9.58
CA THR A 112 -9.28 0.11 -10.97
C THR A 112 -9.30 1.43 -11.75
N HIS A 113 -8.75 1.40 -12.96
CA HIS A 113 -8.78 2.47 -13.94
C HIS A 113 -10.17 2.58 -14.61
N VAL A 114 -10.41 3.67 -15.33
CA VAL A 114 -11.69 3.91 -16.03
C VAL A 114 -11.98 2.82 -17.07
N ASP A 115 -10.95 2.26 -17.70
CA ASP A 115 -11.05 1.17 -18.68
C ASP A 115 -11.17 -0.23 -18.04
N GLY A 116 -11.27 -0.32 -16.71
CA GLY A 116 -11.36 -1.59 -15.98
C GLY A 116 -10.03 -2.31 -15.76
N SER A 117 -8.90 -1.69 -16.09
CA SER A 117 -7.56 -2.24 -15.86
C SER A 117 -6.92 -1.77 -14.56
N ALA A 118 -5.81 -2.37 -14.15
CA ALA A 118 -4.97 -1.89 -13.06
C ALA A 118 -3.49 -2.21 -13.33
N ARG A 119 -2.58 -1.36 -12.84
CA ARG A 119 -1.13 -1.58 -12.94
C ARG A 119 -0.63 -2.39 -11.75
N VAL A 120 -0.60 -3.70 -11.90
CA VAL A 120 -0.43 -4.64 -10.79
C VAL A 120 1.03 -4.79 -10.37
N GLN A 121 1.25 -4.88 -9.06
CA GLN A 121 2.48 -5.37 -8.46
C GLN A 121 2.22 -6.73 -7.79
N THR A 122 2.93 -7.78 -8.20
CA THR A 122 2.95 -9.07 -7.49
C THR A 122 3.98 -9.07 -6.38
N VAL A 123 3.67 -9.72 -5.27
CA VAL A 123 4.55 -9.82 -4.10
C VAL A 123 4.82 -11.30 -3.80
N SER A 124 6.08 -11.71 -3.96
CA SER A 124 6.57 -13.05 -3.59
C SER A 124 6.88 -13.11 -2.09
N LYS A 125 6.56 -14.25 -1.47
CA LYS A 125 6.86 -14.54 -0.06
C LYS A 125 8.36 -14.66 0.20
N GLU A 126 9.08 -15.21 -0.77
CA GLU A 126 10.51 -15.46 -0.72
C GLU A 126 11.30 -14.14 -0.76
N VAL A 127 10.85 -13.18 -1.57
CA VAL A 127 11.54 -11.90 -1.76
C VAL A 127 11.14 -10.87 -0.70
N TYR A 128 9.86 -10.76 -0.37
CA TYR A 128 9.33 -9.76 0.55
C TYR A 128 8.42 -10.37 1.63
N PRO A 129 8.94 -11.21 2.55
CA PRO A 129 8.14 -11.99 3.48
C PRO A 129 7.25 -11.13 4.39
N LYS A 130 7.76 -10.00 4.92
CA LYS A 130 6.97 -9.09 5.77
C LYS A 130 5.78 -8.47 5.01
N LEU A 131 6.00 -8.05 3.76
CA LEU A 131 4.95 -7.46 2.94
C LEU A 131 3.94 -8.52 2.49
N TRP A 132 4.41 -9.72 2.17
CA TRP A 132 3.55 -10.87 1.90
C TRP A 132 2.70 -11.21 3.13
N ASN A 133 3.28 -11.23 4.33
CA ASN A 133 2.56 -11.45 5.58
C ASN A 133 1.51 -10.36 5.83
N LEU A 134 1.78 -9.11 5.44
CA LEU A 134 0.80 -8.02 5.51
C LEU A 134 -0.37 -8.24 4.54
N LEU A 135 -0.11 -8.64 3.29
CA LEU A 135 -1.16 -8.99 2.34
C LEU A 135 -1.98 -10.21 2.81
N ASP A 136 -1.33 -11.17 3.45
CA ASP A 136 -1.96 -12.35 4.03
C ASP A 136 -2.84 -12.01 5.24
N ALA A 137 -2.37 -11.12 6.12
CA ALA A 137 -3.17 -10.58 7.22
C ALA A 137 -4.35 -9.76 6.71
N MET A 138 -4.14 -8.92 5.70
CA MET A 138 -5.21 -8.19 5.03
C MET A 138 -6.27 -9.14 4.47
N GLU A 139 -5.87 -10.22 3.81
CA GLU A 139 -6.81 -11.22 3.31
C GLU A 139 -7.66 -11.83 4.43
N ARG A 140 -7.06 -12.20 5.57
CA ARG A 140 -7.83 -12.72 6.71
C ARG A 140 -8.84 -11.71 7.27
N LYS A 141 -8.53 -10.41 7.20
CA LYS A 141 -9.38 -9.33 7.74
C LYS A 141 -10.47 -8.88 6.77
N SER A 142 -10.18 -8.93 5.48
CA SER A 142 -10.98 -8.25 4.46
C SER A 142 -11.51 -9.16 3.35
N GLU A 143 -11.10 -10.42 3.36
CA GLU A 143 -11.28 -11.42 2.28
C GLU A 143 -10.58 -11.02 0.96
N VAL A 144 -9.77 -9.96 0.99
CA VAL A 144 -9.08 -9.39 -0.16
C VAL A 144 -7.58 -9.35 0.09
N ALA A 145 -6.82 -10.16 -0.64
CA ALA A 145 -5.35 -10.20 -0.58
C ALA A 145 -4.68 -9.07 -1.37
N VAL A 146 -5.27 -7.87 -1.38
CA VAL A 146 -4.83 -6.73 -2.20
C VAL A 146 -4.69 -5.49 -1.32
N LEU A 147 -3.61 -4.75 -1.53
CA LEU A 147 -3.38 -3.44 -0.94
C LEU A 147 -3.28 -2.38 -2.03
N LEU A 148 -3.77 -1.17 -1.75
CA LEU A 148 -3.39 -0.01 -2.55
C LEU A 148 -1.96 0.39 -2.19
N ASN A 149 -1.13 0.60 -3.22
CA ASN A 149 0.24 1.08 -3.11
C ASN A 149 0.44 2.39 -3.89
N THR A 150 1.10 3.35 -3.26
CA THR A 150 1.68 4.52 -3.92
C THR A 150 3.02 4.89 -3.29
N SER A 151 3.83 5.66 -4.01
CA SER A 151 5.09 6.21 -3.51
C SER A 151 4.94 6.90 -2.15
N PHE A 152 5.86 6.71 -1.22
CA PHE A 152 5.89 7.48 0.03
C PHE A 152 6.60 8.81 -0.20
N ASN A 153 5.81 9.84 -0.50
CA ASN A 153 6.23 11.21 -0.77
C ASN A 153 5.03 12.15 -0.86
N GLU A 154 5.27 13.46 -0.80
CA GLU A 154 4.31 14.51 -1.13
C GLU A 154 4.99 15.50 -2.09
N ASN A 155 4.67 15.40 -3.39
CA ASN A 155 5.22 16.24 -4.47
C ASN A 155 6.75 16.43 -4.47
N GLU A 156 7.48 15.44 -3.95
CA GLU A 156 8.94 15.40 -3.84
C GLU A 156 9.42 13.97 -4.22
N PRO A 157 10.74 13.69 -4.27
CA PRO A 157 11.25 12.33 -4.44
C PRO A 157 10.74 11.34 -3.37
N ILE A 158 10.81 10.04 -3.64
CA ILE A 158 10.46 9.01 -2.64
C ILE A 158 11.37 9.18 -1.42
N VAL A 159 10.79 9.16 -0.21
CA VAL A 159 11.57 9.24 1.04
C VAL A 159 12.61 8.13 1.10
N ASN A 160 13.84 8.47 1.45
CA ASN A 160 14.96 7.54 1.53
C ASN A 160 15.36 7.25 2.98
N SER A 161 15.48 8.29 3.80
CA SER A 161 15.93 8.18 5.20
C SER A 161 14.76 8.08 6.20
N PRO A 162 14.97 7.48 7.40
CA PRO A 162 13.98 7.50 8.47
C PRO A 162 13.51 8.90 8.86
N LYS A 163 14.42 9.89 8.81
CA LYS A 163 14.11 11.29 9.07
C LYS A 163 13.13 11.84 8.03
N GLU A 164 13.39 11.62 6.74
CA GLU A 164 12.49 12.05 5.67
C GLU A 164 11.10 11.41 5.78
N ALA A 165 11.03 10.13 6.13
CA ALA A 165 9.75 9.44 6.36
C ALA A 165 8.98 10.04 7.53
N LEU A 166 9.66 10.35 8.64
CA LEU A 166 9.05 11.02 9.79
C LEU A 166 8.60 12.44 9.46
N ASP A 167 9.43 13.21 8.76
CA ASP A 167 9.10 14.58 8.33
C ASP A 167 7.89 14.58 7.38
N CYS A 168 7.84 13.63 6.43
CA CYS A 168 6.70 13.40 5.54
C CYS A 168 5.43 13.00 6.30
N PHE A 169 5.55 12.10 7.27
CA PHE A 169 4.45 11.76 8.16
C PHE A 169 3.93 12.98 8.92
N LEU A 170 4.81 13.79 9.51
CA LEU A 170 4.43 14.93 10.35
C LEU A 170 3.71 16.05 9.59
N ARG A 171 4.08 16.31 8.32
CA ARG A 171 3.45 17.36 7.50
C ARG A 171 2.18 16.93 6.77
N THR A 172 1.98 15.62 6.60
CA THR A 172 0.78 15.05 5.98
C THR A 172 -0.24 14.60 7.02
N ARG A 173 -1.40 14.12 6.58
CA ARG A 173 -2.46 13.56 7.42
C ARG A 173 -2.54 12.03 7.36
N MET A 174 -1.42 11.35 7.13
CA MET A 174 -1.33 9.88 7.30
C MET A 174 -1.70 9.50 8.73
N ASP A 175 -2.43 8.40 8.93
CA ASP A 175 -2.93 8.03 10.25
C ASP A 175 -1.82 7.40 11.11
N TYR A 176 -1.03 6.51 10.51
CA TYR A 176 0.13 5.88 11.16
C TYR A 176 1.36 5.86 10.25
N LEU A 177 2.54 5.83 10.86
CA LEU A 177 3.81 5.50 10.21
C LEU A 177 4.36 4.21 10.81
N ILE A 178 4.54 3.21 9.97
CA ILE A 178 5.14 1.93 10.31
C ILE A 178 6.57 1.93 9.79
N ILE A 179 7.54 2.12 10.69
CA ILE A 179 8.95 2.29 10.35
C ILE A 179 9.82 1.28 11.08
N GLY A 180 10.40 0.34 10.33
CA GLY A 180 11.11 -0.80 10.91
C GLY A 180 10.18 -1.62 11.82
N SER A 181 10.51 -1.68 13.12
CA SER A 181 9.71 -2.36 14.15
C SER A 181 8.82 -1.42 14.97
N PHE A 182 8.65 -0.17 14.53
CA PHE A 182 7.92 0.85 15.28
C PHE A 182 6.59 1.19 14.61
N ILE A 183 5.56 1.32 15.43
CA ILE A 183 4.31 1.98 15.09
C ILE A 183 4.39 3.40 15.64
N VAL A 184 4.19 4.40 14.78
CA VAL A 184 4.23 5.81 15.12
C VAL A 184 2.85 6.43 14.87
N SER A 185 2.33 7.17 15.85
CA SER A 185 1.10 7.95 15.73
C SER A 185 1.28 9.36 16.31
N ARG A 186 0.37 10.27 15.99
CA ARG A 186 0.37 11.63 16.60
C ARG A 186 -0.24 11.56 17.99
N ARG A 187 0.28 12.37 18.92
CA ARG A 187 -0.42 12.63 20.19
C ARG A 187 -1.74 13.33 19.87
N SER A 188 -2.83 12.73 20.32
CA SER A 188 -4.15 13.36 20.46
C SER A 188 -4.08 14.53 21.43
#